data_AF-A0A7Z9ZE49-F1
#
_entry.id   AF-A0A7Z9ZE49-F1
#
_cell.length_a   1.000
_cell.length_b   1.000
_cell.length_c   1.000
_cell.angle_alpha   90.00
_cell.angle_beta   90.00
_cell.angle_gamma   90.00
#
_symmetry.space_group_name_H-M   'P 1'
#
loop_
_entity.id
_entity.type
_entity.pdbx_description
1 polymer ?
#
loop_
_entity_poly.entity_id
_entity_poly.type
_entity_poly.pdbx_seq_one_letter_code
_entity_poly.pdbx_strand_id
1 'polypeptide(L)' 'MSTEQVIKQRVYEAIDGLPSESFEELIHFLDFLKFKYQVQQPRKVVALGGLWKDLDFDVTDAEVRALRQRATAQLLQRV' A
#
# COMPACT_ATOMS: atom_id res chain seq x y z
N MET A 1 -0.39 35.68 6.62
CA MET A 1 -0.86 34.54 5.80
C MET A 1 -0.52 33.26 6.52
N SER A 2 -1.42 32.29 6.53
CA SER A 2 -1.16 30.97 7.14
C SER A 2 -0.13 30.22 6.31
N THR A 3 0.71 29.39 6.93
CA THR A 3 1.76 28.60 6.26
C THR A 3 1.20 27.78 5.09
N GLU A 4 -0.02 27.25 5.23
CA GLU A 4 -0.71 26.51 4.18
C GLU A 4 -1.04 27.37 2.94
N GLN A 5 -1.39 28.64 3.15
CA GLN A 5 -1.69 29.57 2.05
C GLN A 5 -0.42 29.91 1.28
N VAL A 6 0.72 30.08 1.97
CA VAL A 6 2.02 30.32 1.33
C VAL A 6 2.45 29.12 0.48
N ILE A 7 2.21 27.91 0.96
CA ILE A 7 2.53 26.69 0.20
C ILE A 7 1.63 26.55 -1.03
N LYS A 8 0.32 26.78 -0.91
CA LYS A 8 -0.61 26.76 -2.06
C LYS A 8 -0.21 27.76 -3.13
N GLN A 9 0.17 28.97 -2.72
CA GLN A 9 0.61 30.02 -3.65
C GLN A 9 1.86 29.58 -4.44
N ARG A 10 2.87 29.03 -3.76
CA ARG A 10 4.06 28.49 -4.43
C ARG A 10 3.76 27.36 -5.40
N VAL A 11 2.77 26.53 -5.10
CA VAL A 11 2.35 25.44 -6.01
C VAL A 11 1.74 26.03 -7.28
N TYR A 12 0.87 27.04 -7.18
CA TYR A 12 0.31 27.70 -8.37
C TYR A 12 1.39 28.35 -9.23
N GLU A 13 2.33 29.07 -8.61
CA GLU A 13 3.46 29.68 -9.31
C GLU A 13 4.33 28.64 -10.03
N ALA A 14 4.53 27.46 -9.43
CA ALA A 14 5.27 26.37 -10.06
C ALA A 14 4.50 25.75 -11.25
N ILE A 15 3.17 25.71 -11.18
CA ILE A 15 2.32 25.20 -12.27
C ILE A 15 2.36 26.13 -13.48
N ASP A 16 2.36 27.45 -13.25
CA ASP A 16 2.44 28.45 -14.33
C ASP A 16 3.75 28.37 -15.14
N GLY A 17 4.82 27.83 -14.54
CA GLY A 17 6.12 27.63 -15.18
C GLY A 17 6.26 26.31 -15.95
N LEU A 18 5.26 25.42 -15.91
CA LEU A 18 5.33 24.12 -16.57
C LEU A 18 4.97 24.22 -18.06
N PRO A 19 5.65 23.45 -18.92
CA PRO A 19 5.24 23.30 -20.31
C PRO A 19 3.94 22.50 -20.40
N SER A 20 3.18 22.72 -21.48
CA SER A 20 1.87 22.11 -21.71
C SER A 20 1.86 20.59 -21.65
N GLU A 21 2.96 19.99 -22.05
CA GLU A 21 3.20 18.56 -22.15
C GLU A 21 3.31 17.91 -20.76
N SER A 22 3.67 18.69 -19.73
CA SER A 22 3.80 18.22 -18.35
C SER A 22 2.48 18.20 -17.58
N PHE A 23 1.39 18.78 -18.12
CA PHE A 23 0.11 18.81 -17.40
C PHE A 23 -0.52 17.42 -17.24
N GLU A 24 -0.34 16.50 -18.19
CA GLU A 24 -0.81 15.12 -18.02
C GLU A 24 -0.06 14.40 -16.88
N GLU A 25 1.26 14.54 -16.83
CA GLU A 25 2.08 13.97 -15.75
C GLU A 25 1.70 14.57 -14.39
N LEU A 26 1.42 15.87 -14.35
CA LEU A 26 0.95 16.54 -13.14
C LEU A 26 -0.42 15.99 -12.68
N ILE A 27 -1.35 15.73 -13.60
CA ILE A 27 -2.64 15.11 -13.27
C ILE A 27 -2.42 13.74 -12.62
N HIS A 28 -1.57 12.90 -13.21
CA HIS A 28 -1.24 11.59 -12.65
C HIS A 28 -0.61 11.69 -11.26
N PHE A 29 0.29 12.65 -11.06
CA PHE A 29 0.92 12.89 -9.77
C PHE A 29 -0.10 13.35 -8.70
N LEU A 30 -1.01 14.25 -9.05
CA LEU A 30 -2.06 14.71 -8.14
C LEU A 30 -3.01 13.57 -7.75
N ASP A 31 -3.35 12.69 -8.69
CA ASP A 31 -4.18 11.51 -8.40
C ASP A 31 -3.45 10.51 -7.51
N PHE A 32 -2.15 10.32 -7.71
CA PHE A 32 -1.32 9.55 -6.78
C PHE A 32 -1.35 10.16 -5.36
N LEU A 33 -1.24 11.47 -5.22
CA LEU A 33 -1.29 12.13 -3.91
C LEU A 33 -2.66 11.93 -3.24
N LYS A 34 -3.76 12.10 -3.97
CA LYS A 34 -5.12 11.83 -3.45
C LYS A 34 -5.22 10.39 -2.96
N PHE A 35 -4.75 9.42 -3.75
CA PHE A 35 -4.73 8.02 -3.36
C PHE A 35 -3.89 7.79 -2.10
N LYS A 36 -2.65 8.29 -2.07
CA LYS A 36 -1.72 8.10 -0.94
C LYS A 36 -2.33 8.54 0.38
N TYR A 37 -3.00 9.69 0.42
CA TYR A 37 -3.59 10.22 1.65
C TYR A 37 -5.01 9.68 1.91
N GLN A 38 -5.75 9.22 0.91
CA GLN A 38 -6.97 8.42 1.11
C GLN A 38 -6.67 7.04 1.72
N VAL A 39 -5.55 6.40 1.37
CA VAL A 39 -5.13 5.10 1.92
C VAL A 39 -4.69 5.22 3.38
N GLN A 40 -4.21 6.39 3.80
CA GLN A 40 -3.85 6.67 5.20
C GLN A 40 -5.07 6.90 6.10
N GLN A 41 -6.26 7.14 5.54
CA GLN A 41 -7.47 7.01 6.33
C GLN A 41 -7.63 5.54 6.69
N PRO A 42 -8.00 5.19 7.95
CA PRO A 42 -8.16 3.80 8.35
C PRO A 42 -9.21 3.16 7.44
N ARG A 43 -8.74 2.45 6.41
CA ARG A 43 -9.59 1.60 5.61
C ARG A 43 -10.15 0.59 6.59
N LYS A 44 -11.48 0.57 6.72
CA LYS A 44 -12.17 -0.51 7.40
C LYS A 44 -11.60 -1.78 6.79
N VAL A 45 -10.78 -2.51 7.56
CA VAL A 45 -10.18 -3.76 7.12
C VAL A 45 -11.37 -4.61 6.74
N VAL A 46 -11.61 -4.74 5.43
CA VAL A 46 -12.63 -5.64 4.93
C VAL A 46 -11.98 -6.97 5.18
N ALA A 47 -12.31 -7.59 6.32
CA ALA A 47 -12.08 -9.01 6.50
C ALA A 47 -12.55 -9.64 5.19
N LEU A 48 -11.66 -10.32 4.48
CA LEU A 48 -11.98 -10.99 3.23
C LEU A 48 -12.93 -12.14 3.59
N GLY A 49 -14.17 -11.79 3.91
CA GLY A 49 -15.26 -12.69 4.24
C GLY A 49 -15.80 -13.26 2.95
N GLY A 50 -15.01 -14.09 2.31
CA GLY A 50 -15.35 -14.83 1.09
C GLY A 50 -14.41 -16.02 0.95
N LEU A 51 -14.95 -17.17 0.51
CA LEU A 51 -14.32 -18.51 0.33
C LEU A 51 -13.55 -19.13 1.53
N TRP A 52 -13.01 -18.31 2.43
CA TRP A 52 -12.19 -18.71 3.57
C TRP A 52 -12.90 -18.52 4.91
N LYS A 53 -14.17 -18.10 4.87
CA LYS A 53 -14.98 -17.82 6.08
C LYS A 53 -15.20 -19.08 6.95
N ASP A 54 -15.27 -20.24 6.31
CA ASP A 54 -15.48 -21.53 6.95
C ASP A 54 -14.18 -22.32 7.13
N LEU A 55 -13.04 -21.72 6.78
CA LEU A 55 -11.74 -22.31 7.03
C LEU A 55 -11.27 -21.84 8.41
N ASP A 56 -11.16 -22.78 9.35
CA ASP A 56 -10.57 -22.53 10.65
C ASP A 56 -9.06 -22.32 10.47
N PHE A 57 -8.69 -21.07 10.18
CA PHE A 57 -7.31 -20.65 9.95
C PHE A 57 -6.67 -20.18 11.26
N ASP A 58 -6.81 -20.96 12.34
CA ASP A 58 -6.06 -20.77 13.59
C ASP A 58 -4.65 -21.36 13.44
N VAL A 59 -3.92 -20.88 12.43
CA VAL A 59 -2.53 -21.30 12.21
C VAL A 59 -1.61 -20.29 12.88
N THR A 60 -0.90 -20.76 13.89
CA THR A 60 0.09 -19.98 14.63
C THR A 60 1.44 -19.95 13.91
N ASP A 61 2.22 -18.90 14.16
CA ASP A 61 3.60 -18.79 13.65
C ASP A 61 4.49 -19.98 14.07
N ALA A 62 4.20 -20.57 15.23
CA ALA A 62 4.92 -21.74 15.73
C ALA A 62 4.68 -22.97 14.84
N GLU A 63 3.45 -23.18 14.39
CA GLU A 63 3.08 -24.30 13.52
C GLU A 63 3.67 -24.13 12.12
N VAL A 64 3.67 -22.91 11.58
CA VAL A 64 4.34 -22.61 10.30
C VAL A 64 5.84 -22.89 10.38
N ARG A 65 6.48 -22.50 11.49
CA ARG A 65 7.91 -22.75 11.72
C ARG A 65 8.21 -24.25 11.84
N ALA A 66 7.40 -24.99 12.57
CA ALA A 66 7.55 -26.43 12.72
C ALA A 66 7.37 -27.17 11.38
N LEU A 67 6.37 -26.77 10.58
CA LEU A 67 6.16 -27.32 9.24
C LEU A 67 7.36 -27.09 8.34
N ARG A 68 7.92 -25.87 8.33
CA ARG A 68 9.11 -25.53 7.55
C ARG A 68 10.29 -26.41 7.93
N GLN A 69 10.56 -26.57 9.22
CA GLN A 69 11.64 -27.41 9.72
C GLN A 69 11.46 -28.87 9.28
N ARG A 70 10.24 -29.41 9.39
CA ARG A 70 9.94 -30.79 8.97
C ARG A 70 10.12 -30.98 7.46
N ALA A 71 9.64 -30.06 6.65
CA ALA A 71 9.78 -30.12 5.19
C ALA A 71 11.26 -30.06 4.76
N THR A 72 12.04 -29.16 5.38
CA THR A 72 13.49 -29.07 5.12
C THR A 72 14.21 -30.36 5.53
N ALA A 73 13.89 -30.92 6.70
CA ALA A 73 14.48 -32.19 7.13
C ALA A 73 14.15 -33.36 6.19
N GLN A 74 12.91 -33.44 5.69
CA GLN A 74 12.51 -34.46 4.72
C GLN A 74 13.22 -34.32 3.36
N LEU A 75 13.48 -33.09 2.91
CA LEU A 75 14.23 -32.85 1.68
C LEU A 75 15.70 -33.23 1.84
N LEU A 76 16.31 -32.92 2.99
CA LEU A 76 17.70 -33.29 3.28
C LEU A 76 17.90 -34.80 3.44
N GLN A 77 16.87 -35.56 3.83
CA GLN A 77 16.92 -37.03 3.89
C GLN A 77 16.75 -37.72 2.54
N ARG A 78 16.32 -36.98 1.50
CA ARG A 78 16.07 -37.51 0.15
C ARG A 78 17.21 -37.24 -0.84
N VAL A 79 18.25 -36.53 -0.41
CA VAL A 79 19.49 -36.24 -1.15
C VAL A 79 20.60 -37.11 -0.56
#